data_AF-A0A3M9NC71-F1
#
_entry.id   AF-A0A3M9NC71-F1
#
_cell.length_a   1.000
_cell.length_b   1.000
_cell.length_c   1.000
_cell.angle_alpha   90.00
_cell.angle_beta   90.00
_cell.angle_gamma   90.00
#
_symmetry.space_group_name_H-M   'P 1'
#
loop_
_entity.id
_entity.type
_entity.pdbx_description
1 polymer ?
#
loop_
_entity_poly.entity_id
_entity_poly.type
_entity_poly.pdbx_seq_one_letter_code
_entity_poly.pdbx_strand_id
1 'polypeptide(L)'
;MKYFFLLAILCASLATRAQKYILLDEAISRPAVYTNRLTDLEKYKKFFPVEVKALPQFLEVLEKIDNLLNGKNNNAAAIDFNAGCAEFKGRAFKLASGPRFDYILTANCEGINEVMHLCDAKLTNTNNSYFIRTWIKYIKSNIKRK
;
A
#
# COMPACT_ATOMS: atom_id res chain seq x y z
N MET A 1 47.28 -10.65 12.26
CA MET A 1 46.38 -9.50 12.48
C MET A 1 45.47 -9.15 11.28
N LYS A 2 45.85 -9.43 10.02
CA LYS A 2 44.98 -9.16 8.83
C LYS A 2 43.62 -9.89 8.85
N TYR A 3 43.55 -11.10 9.40
CA TYR A 3 42.32 -11.91 9.43
C TYR A 3 41.28 -11.44 10.48
N PHE A 4 41.70 -10.67 11.49
CA PHE A 4 40.78 -10.15 12.52
C PHE A 4 39.86 -9.05 11.96
N PHE A 5 40.38 -8.22 11.04
CA PHE A 5 39.58 -7.20 10.36
C PHE A 5 38.53 -7.81 9.42
N LEU A 6 38.85 -8.91 8.75
CA LEU A 6 37.91 -9.65 7.89
C LEU A 6 36.75 -10.25 8.70
N LEU A 7 37.01 -10.77 9.90
CA LEU A 7 35.98 -11.32 10.78
C LEU A 7 35.05 -10.23 11.34
N ALA A 8 35.59 -9.05 11.68
CA ALA A 8 34.79 -7.92 12.16
C ALA A 8 33.84 -7.36 11.08
N ILE A 9 34.28 -7.33 9.81
CA ILE A 9 33.45 -6.89 8.68
C ILE A 9 32.32 -7.90 8.38
N LEU A 10 32.58 -9.21 8.53
CA LEU A 10 31.55 -10.25 8.36
C LEU A 10 30.48 -10.24 9.47
N CYS A 11 30.85 -9.91 10.72
CA CYS A 11 29.87 -9.76 11.80
C CYS A 11 29.03 -8.48 11.67
N ALA A 12 29.60 -7.40 11.13
CA ALA A 12 28.89 -6.14 10.94
C ALA A 12 27.80 -6.20 9.84
N SER A 13 27.97 -7.04 8.81
CA SER A 13 26.99 -7.20 7.73
C SER A 13 25.73 -7.99 8.13
N LEU A 14 25.80 -8.79 9.21
CA LEU A 14 24.64 -9.51 9.76
C LEU A 14 23.68 -8.59 10.54
N ALA A 15 24.13 -7.38 10.90
CA ALA A 15 23.35 -6.44 11.72
C ALA A 15 22.51 -5.45 10.89
N THR A 16 22.72 -5.33 9.57
CA THR A 16 21.86 -4.51 8.70
C THR A 16 20.56 -5.23 8.38
N ARG A 17 19.65 -5.30 9.35
CA ARG A 17 18.26 -5.71 9.12
C ARG A 17 17.55 -4.62 8.33
N ALA A 18 17.50 -4.76 7.01
CA ALA A 18 16.67 -3.91 6.16
C ALA A 18 15.21 -4.01 6.60
N GLN A 19 14.56 -2.85 6.79
CA GLN A 19 13.14 -2.73 7.13
C GLN A 19 12.29 -3.46 6.10
N LYS A 20 11.59 -4.51 6.54
CA LYS A 20 10.80 -5.40 5.65
C LYS A 20 9.45 -4.79 5.28
N TYR A 21 8.81 -4.10 6.23
CA TYR A 21 7.46 -3.55 6.09
C TYR A 21 7.41 -2.05 6.37
N ILE A 22 6.49 -1.38 5.69
CA ILE A 22 5.98 -0.06 6.05
C ILE A 22 4.52 -0.23 6.48
N LEU A 23 4.18 0.34 7.63
CA LEU A 23 2.85 0.35 8.22
C LEU A 23 2.20 1.70 7.89
N LEU A 24 1.13 1.66 7.10
CA LEU A 24 0.41 2.83 6.64
C LEU A 24 -0.82 3.07 7.52
N ASP A 25 -0.98 4.25 8.11
CA ASP A 25 -2.16 4.56 8.91
C ASP A 25 -3.38 4.65 8.00
N GLU A 26 -4.38 3.81 8.23
CA GLU A 26 -5.61 3.79 7.44
C GLU A 26 -6.37 5.12 7.51
N ALA A 27 -6.24 5.83 8.64
CA ALA A 27 -6.85 7.14 8.85
C ALA A 27 -6.01 8.31 8.30
N ILE A 28 -4.78 8.06 7.84
CA ILE A 28 -3.83 9.10 7.37
C ILE A 28 -3.61 10.19 8.44
N SER A 29 -3.73 9.83 9.72
CA SER A 29 -3.62 10.74 10.88
C SER A 29 -2.25 10.71 11.54
N ARG A 30 -1.51 9.61 11.34
CA ARG A 30 -0.19 9.33 11.91
C ARG A 30 0.82 9.07 10.79
N PRO A 31 2.11 9.35 11.02
CA PRO A 31 3.16 9.02 10.05
C PRO A 31 3.28 7.50 9.86
N ALA A 32 3.79 7.09 8.69
CA ALA A 32 4.02 5.69 8.41
C ALA A 32 5.19 5.15 9.24
N VAL A 33 5.07 3.93 9.71
CA VAL A 33 6.07 3.31 10.59
C VAL A 33 6.77 2.17 9.86
N TYR A 34 8.10 2.14 9.88
CA TYR A 34 8.85 1.03 9.30
C TYR A 34 9.17 -0.03 10.35
N THR A 35 8.95 -1.29 10.00
CA THR A 35 9.21 -2.42 10.91
C THR A 35 9.81 -3.61 10.17
N ASN A 36 10.49 -4.47 10.93
CA ASN A 36 11.03 -5.75 10.45
C ASN A 36 10.07 -6.92 10.65
N ARG A 37 9.07 -6.75 11.52
CA ARG A 37 8.14 -7.78 11.94
C ARG A 37 6.76 -7.17 12.10
N LEU A 38 5.75 -7.97 11.79
CA LEU A 38 4.38 -7.61 12.04
C LEU A 38 3.94 -8.21 13.37
N THR A 39 3.23 -7.43 14.18
CA THR A 39 2.69 -7.85 15.48
C THR A 39 1.19 -7.58 15.54
N ASP A 40 0.45 -8.38 16.32
CA ASP A 40 -1.00 -8.18 16.50
C ASP A 40 -1.35 -6.79 17.04
N LEU A 41 -0.42 -6.12 17.74
CA LEU A 41 -0.62 -4.75 18.22
C LEU A 41 -0.82 -3.74 17.08
N GLU A 42 -0.21 -3.98 15.92
CA GLU A 42 -0.29 -3.08 14.77
C GLU A 42 -1.65 -3.19 14.07
N LYS A 43 -2.25 -4.38 14.08
CA LYS A 43 -3.65 -4.62 13.68
C LYS A 43 -4.63 -3.78 14.50
N TYR A 44 -4.52 -3.83 15.83
CA TYR A 44 -5.39 -3.01 16.70
C TYR A 44 -5.22 -1.51 16.50
N LYS A 45 -4.08 -1.09 15.94
CA LYS A 45 -3.77 0.31 15.67
C LYS A 45 -4.25 0.77 14.31
N LYS A 46 -4.99 -0.02 13.51
CA LYS A 46 -5.47 0.38 12.16
C LYS A 46 -4.34 0.77 11.21
N PHE A 47 -3.27 -0.01 11.22
CA PHE A 47 -2.19 0.12 10.26
C PHE A 47 -2.33 -0.95 9.18
N PHE A 48 -2.24 -0.52 7.92
CA PHE A 48 -2.18 -1.38 6.77
C PHE A 48 -0.71 -1.71 6.42
N PRO A 49 -0.29 -2.98 6.48
CA PRO A 49 1.09 -3.35 6.19
C PRO A 49 1.35 -3.47 4.68
N VAL A 50 2.49 -2.94 4.23
CA VAL A 50 2.99 -3.10 2.86
C VAL A 50 4.47 -3.51 2.90
N GLU A 51 4.87 -4.47 2.08
CA GLU A 51 6.29 -4.82 1.95
C GLU A 51 7.06 -3.65 1.32
N VAL A 52 8.17 -3.25 1.94
CA VAL A 52 8.99 -2.12 1.44
C VAL A 52 9.48 -2.36 0.01
N LYS A 53 9.82 -3.61 -0.34
CA LYS A 53 10.21 -4.01 -1.70
C LYS A 53 9.07 -3.87 -2.72
N ALA A 54 7.82 -3.99 -2.30
CA ALA A 54 6.63 -3.90 -3.14
C ALA A 54 6.01 -2.50 -3.16
N LEU A 55 6.51 -1.57 -2.33
CA LEU A 55 6.00 -0.21 -2.22
C LEU A 55 5.96 0.56 -3.55
N PRO A 56 6.96 0.45 -4.46
CA PRO A 56 6.87 1.08 -5.78
C PRO A 56 5.68 0.55 -6.60
N GLN A 57 5.49 -0.77 -6.62
CA GLN A 57 4.37 -1.40 -7.32
C GLN A 57 3.03 -1.04 -6.68
N PHE A 58 2.97 -0.99 -5.35
CA PHE A 58 1.78 -0.55 -4.62
C PHE A 58 1.37 0.88 -5.02
N LEU A 59 2.34 1.80 -5.10
CA LEU A 59 2.09 3.17 -5.57
C LEU A 59 1.64 3.21 -7.03
N GLU A 60 2.27 2.43 -7.91
CA GLU A 60 1.88 2.34 -9.31
C GLU A 60 0.42 1.87 -9.46
N VAL A 61 -0.01 0.92 -8.63
CA VAL A 61 -1.40 0.44 -8.60
C VAL A 61 -2.35 1.57 -8.17
N LEU A 62 -2.01 2.32 -7.11
CA LEU A 62 -2.81 3.49 -6.70
C LEU A 62 -2.93 4.53 -7.83
N GLU A 63 -1.84 4.80 -8.54
CA GLU A 63 -1.83 5.74 -9.68
C GLU A 63 -2.69 5.21 -10.85
N LYS A 64 -2.67 3.90 -11.12
CA LYS A 64 -3.56 3.27 -12.12
C LYS A 64 -5.03 3.39 -11.72
N ILE A 65 -5.37 3.17 -10.45
CA ILE A 65 -6.74 3.33 -9.94
C ILE A 65 -7.17 4.80 -10.05
N ASP A 66 -6.32 5.77 -9.70
CA ASP A 66 -6.63 7.19 -9.89
C ASP A 66 -6.91 7.52 -11.36
N ASN A 67 -6.07 7.04 -12.28
CA ASN A 67 -6.26 7.24 -13.70
C ASN A 67 -7.58 6.61 -14.21
N LEU A 68 -7.94 5.43 -13.69
CA LEU A 68 -9.21 4.77 -14.00
C LEU A 68 -10.41 5.60 -13.53
N LEU A 69 -10.36 6.13 -12.31
CA LEU A 69 -11.41 6.96 -11.72
C LEU A 69 -11.60 8.28 -12.48
N ASN A 70 -10.52 8.87 -12.98
CA ASN A 70 -10.55 10.12 -13.76
C ASN A 70 -10.78 9.88 -15.27
N GLY A 71 -10.81 8.62 -15.72
CA GLY A 71 -11.01 8.26 -17.11
C GLY A 71 -12.43 8.56 -17.61
N LYS A 72 -12.56 8.90 -18.90
CA LYS A 72 -13.86 9.12 -19.57
C LYS A 72 -14.47 7.83 -20.17
N ASN A 73 -13.85 6.68 -19.93
CA ASN A 73 -14.30 5.42 -20.53
C ASN A 73 -15.49 4.84 -19.76
N ASN A 74 -16.69 4.96 -20.35
CA ASN A 74 -17.92 4.46 -19.77
C ASN A 74 -18.01 2.92 -19.69
N ASN A 75 -17.11 2.21 -20.36
CA ASN A 75 -17.02 0.75 -20.37
C ASN A 75 -15.79 0.21 -19.61
N ALA A 76 -15.11 1.06 -18.85
CA ALA A 76 -13.96 0.64 -18.07
C ALA A 76 -14.35 -0.43 -17.03
N ALA A 77 -13.61 -1.55 -17.05
CA ALA A 77 -13.71 -2.59 -16.03
C ALA A 77 -12.77 -2.27 -14.87
N ALA A 78 -13.13 -2.74 -13.68
CA ALA A 78 -12.20 -2.77 -12.57
C ALA A 78 -11.17 -3.86 -12.82
N ILE A 79 -9.93 -3.61 -12.38
CA ILE A 79 -8.80 -4.50 -12.56
C ILE A 79 -8.30 -4.88 -11.17
N ASP A 80 -8.08 -6.18 -10.96
CA ASP A 80 -7.42 -6.70 -9.76
C ASP A 80 -5.91 -6.55 -9.88
N PHE A 81 -5.24 -6.22 -8.78
CA PHE A 81 -3.79 -6.08 -8.75
C PHE A 81 -3.20 -6.72 -7.50
N ASN A 82 -1.98 -7.23 -7.61
CA ASN A 82 -1.20 -7.73 -6.48
C ASN A 82 0.10 -6.93 -6.37
N ALA A 83 0.49 -6.57 -5.15
CA ALA A 83 1.74 -5.89 -4.82
C ALA A 83 2.33 -6.49 -3.55
N GLY A 84 3.22 -7.48 -3.70
CA GLY A 84 3.78 -8.23 -2.57
C GLY A 84 2.67 -8.99 -1.82
N CYS A 85 2.55 -8.73 -0.52
CA CYS A 85 1.48 -9.30 0.30
C CYS A 85 0.14 -8.54 0.26
N ALA A 86 0.04 -7.45 -0.50
CA ALA A 86 -1.20 -6.69 -0.67
C ALA A 86 -1.90 -7.05 -2.00
N GLU A 87 -3.22 -7.18 -1.95
CA GLU A 87 -4.09 -7.40 -3.10
C GLU A 87 -5.17 -6.31 -3.18
N PHE A 88 -5.40 -5.82 -4.38
CA PHE A 88 -6.44 -4.86 -4.72
C PHE A 88 -7.51 -5.61 -5.49
N LYS A 89 -8.71 -5.68 -4.93
CA LYS A 89 -9.89 -6.30 -5.55
C LYS A 89 -10.84 -5.23 -6.02
N GLY A 90 -11.04 -5.15 -7.33
CA GLY A 90 -11.83 -4.13 -7.97
C GLY A 90 -13.20 -4.63 -8.42
N ARG A 91 -14.23 -3.81 -8.28
CA ARG A 91 -15.53 -4.03 -8.91
C ARG A 91 -16.02 -2.75 -9.58
N ALA A 92 -16.56 -2.89 -10.79
CA ALA A 92 -17.18 -1.79 -11.53
C ALA A 92 -18.70 -1.97 -11.55
N PHE A 93 -19.43 -0.90 -11.26
CA PHE A 93 -20.88 -0.83 -11.32
C PHE A 93 -21.28 0.12 -12.43
N LYS A 94 -22.03 -0.38 -13.42
CA LYS A 94 -22.52 0.46 -14.52
C LYS A 94 -23.77 1.23 -14.06
N LEU A 95 -23.70 2.55 -14.07
CA LEU A 95 -24.83 3.44 -13.82
C LEU A 95 -25.11 4.30 -15.07
N ALA A 96 -26.30 4.90 -15.13
CA ALA A 96 -26.66 5.83 -16.21
C ALA A 96 -25.71 7.04 -16.30
N SER A 97 -25.16 7.48 -15.16
CA SER A 97 -24.18 8.57 -15.08
C SER A 97 -22.73 8.15 -15.39
N GLY A 98 -22.49 6.90 -15.79
CA GLY A 98 -21.16 6.31 -15.98
C GLY A 98 -20.77 5.29 -14.89
N PRO A 99 -19.62 4.60 -15.05
CA PRO A 99 -19.19 3.56 -14.14
C PRO A 99 -18.77 4.11 -12.77
N ARG A 100 -19.08 3.37 -11.71
CA ARG A 100 -18.58 3.55 -10.35
C ARG A 100 -17.67 2.39 -9.96
N PHE A 101 -16.63 2.68 -9.21
CA PHE A 101 -15.64 1.69 -8.81
C PHE A 101 -15.62 1.50 -7.30
N ASP A 102 -15.61 0.25 -6.88
CA ASP A 102 -15.36 -0.20 -5.51
C ASP A 102 -14.03 -0.94 -5.52
N TYR A 103 -13.15 -0.60 -4.58
CA TYR A 103 -11.84 -1.23 -4.46
C TYR A 103 -11.61 -1.59 -3.00
N ILE A 104 -11.43 -2.88 -2.76
CA ILE A 104 -11.05 -3.41 -1.46
C ILE A 104 -9.58 -3.76 -1.52
N LEU A 105 -8.84 -3.27 -0.53
CA LEU A 105 -7.44 -3.56 -0.34
C LEU A 105 -7.32 -4.59 0.79
N THR A 106 -6.66 -5.70 0.52
CA THR A 106 -6.41 -6.75 1.51
C THR A 106 -4.91 -6.99 1.64
N ALA A 107 -4.39 -7.14 2.85
CA ALA A 107 -3.03 -7.59 3.09
C ALA A 107 -3.04 -8.91 3.84
N ASN A 108 -2.26 -9.88 3.37
CA ASN A 108 -1.95 -11.11 4.11
C ASN A 108 -0.43 -11.24 4.23
N CYS A 109 0.14 -10.61 5.25
CA CYS A 109 1.58 -10.52 5.46
C CYS A 109 1.95 -11.30 6.73
N GLU A 110 2.70 -12.39 6.61
CA GLU A 110 3.13 -13.23 7.75
C GLU A 110 1.97 -13.73 8.65
N GLY A 111 0.81 -13.99 8.04
CA GLY A 111 -0.39 -14.45 8.76
C GLY A 111 -1.24 -13.32 9.36
N ILE A 112 -0.78 -12.07 9.29
CA ILE A 112 -1.59 -10.90 9.63
C ILE A 112 -2.45 -10.53 8.43
N ASN A 113 -3.78 -10.59 8.65
CA ASN A 113 -4.79 -10.24 7.67
C ASN A 113 -5.43 -8.90 8.01
N GLU A 114 -5.29 -7.93 7.10
CA GLU A 114 -5.93 -6.62 7.17
C GLU A 114 -6.74 -6.34 5.91
N VAL A 115 -7.86 -5.63 6.08
CA VAL A 115 -8.78 -5.28 5.00
C VAL A 115 -9.19 -3.82 5.14
N MET A 116 -9.10 -3.07 4.05
CA MET A 116 -9.46 -1.66 3.99
C MET A 116 -10.26 -1.38 2.71
N HIS A 117 -11.31 -0.57 2.83
CA HIS A 117 -11.97 0.00 1.65
C HIS A 117 -11.17 1.18 1.13
N LEU A 118 -10.75 1.11 -0.12
CA LEU A 118 -9.96 2.12 -0.78
C LEU A 118 -10.82 3.04 -1.66
N CYS A 119 -11.85 2.50 -2.30
CA CYS A 119 -12.88 3.25 -3.03
C CYS A 119 -14.26 2.68 -2.64
N ASP A 120 -15.29 3.52 -2.58
CA ASP A 120 -16.68 3.06 -2.41
C ASP A 120 -17.49 3.47 -3.64
N ALA A 121 -18.19 2.53 -4.27
CA ALA A 121 -19.03 2.80 -5.44
C ALA A 121 -20.22 3.73 -5.15
N LYS A 122 -20.58 3.93 -3.87
CA LYS A 122 -21.57 4.93 -3.43
C LYS A 122 -21.07 6.36 -3.60
N LEU A 123 -19.75 6.57 -3.63
CA LEU A 123 -19.14 7.88 -3.81
C LEU A 123 -18.91 8.18 -5.30
N THR A 124 -18.72 9.46 -5.61
CA THR A 124 -18.34 9.84 -6.97
C THR A 124 -16.91 9.42 -7.28
N ASN A 125 -16.60 9.18 -8.56
CA ASN A 125 -15.22 8.87 -8.96
C ASN A 125 -14.27 10.02 -8.63
N THR A 126 -14.76 11.26 -8.65
CA THR A 126 -14.01 12.45 -8.21
C THR A 126 -13.67 12.38 -6.72
N ASN A 127 -14.62 11.99 -5.85
CA ASN A 127 -14.36 11.85 -4.42
C ASN A 127 -13.40 10.69 -4.13
N ASN A 128 -13.59 9.55 -4.78
CA ASN A 128 -12.66 8.41 -4.68
C ASN A 128 -11.26 8.81 -5.18
N SER A 129 -11.14 9.51 -6.32
CA SER A 129 -9.89 10.03 -6.88
C SER A 129 -9.17 10.96 -5.89
N TYR A 130 -9.90 11.87 -5.26
CA TYR A 130 -9.34 12.73 -4.20
C TYR A 130 -8.77 11.90 -3.03
N PHE A 131 -9.49 10.88 -2.58
CA PHE A 131 -9.03 10.00 -1.51
C PHE A 131 -7.76 9.20 -1.91
N ILE A 132 -7.75 8.61 -3.10
CA ILE A 132 -6.58 7.90 -3.65
C ILE A 132 -5.36 8.82 -3.72
N ARG A 133 -5.53 10.05 -4.24
CA ARG A 133 -4.44 11.04 -4.31
C ARG A 133 -3.92 11.44 -2.93
N THR A 134 -4.80 11.50 -1.94
CA THR A 134 -4.42 11.78 -0.55
C THR A 134 -3.54 10.64 -0.01
N TRP A 135 -3.90 9.39 -0.28
CA TRP A 135 -3.08 8.21 0.01
C TRP A 135 -1.72 8.24 -0.69
N ILE A 136 -1.70 8.50 -2.00
CA ILE A 136 -0.46 8.61 -2.78
C ILE A 136 0.47 9.67 -2.16
N LYS A 137 -0.07 10.85 -1.83
CA LYS A 137 0.70 11.94 -1.20
C LYS A 137 1.21 11.54 0.18
N TYR A 138 0.35 10.95 1.01
CA TYR A 138 0.73 10.45 2.33
C TYR A 138 1.89 9.44 2.24
N ILE A 139 1.77 8.42 1.39
CA ILE A 139 2.84 7.42 1.20
C ILE A 139 4.12 8.10 0.72
N LYS A 140 4.06 8.90 -0.35
CA LYS A 140 5.23 9.60 -0.91
C LYS A 140 5.94 10.50 0.12
N SER A 141 5.20 11.14 1.02
CA SER A 141 5.77 11.98 2.09
C SER A 141 6.47 11.19 3.20
N ASN A 142 6.12 9.91 3.37
CA ASN A 142 6.69 9.04 4.40
C ASN A 142 7.75 8.08 3.87
N ILE A 143 7.97 8.04 2.54
CA ILE A 143 9.07 7.26 1.98
C ILE A 143 10.39 7.87 2.41
N LYS A 144 11.21 7.10 3.14
CA LYS A 144 12.60 7.44 3.38
C LYS A 144 13.32 7.55 2.04
N ARG A 145 13.74 8.76 1.66
CA ARG A 145 14.69 8.95 0.57
C ARG A 145 15.98 8.25 0.98
N LYS A 146 16.37 7.22 0.22
CA LYS A 146 17.68 6.60 0.35
C LYS A 146 18.75 7.53 -0.18
#